data_AF-A0A0F8WBV6-F1
#
_entry.id   AF-A0A0F8WBV6-F1
#
_cell.length_a   1.000
_cell.length_b   1.000
_cell.length_c   1.000
_cell.angle_alpha   90.00
_cell.angle_beta   90.00
_cell.angle_gamma   90.00
#
_symmetry.space_group_name_H-M   'P 1'
#
loop_
_entity.id
_entity.type
_entity.pdbx_description
1 polymer ?
#
loop_
_entity_poly.entity_id
_entity_poly.type
_entity_poly.pdbx_seq_one_letter_code
_entity_poly.pdbx_strand_id
1 'polypeptide(L)'
;TVGILVAFLGYIFYTSGGKIQDIVLSKTGTRYIRSAAIINFAFAAILYFFKELNGIPMSTTFVFCGLLAGRELAISYQHKTRQQKAIVFPMLTSDFMKLMLGLAISIGIAFLAAHFS
;
A
#
# COMPACT_ATOMS: atom_id res chain seq x y z
N THR A 1 22.89 -19.18 1.39
CA THR A 1 21.98 -18.02 1.33
C THR A 1 20.58 -18.41 0.87
N VAL A 2 20.40 -19.07 -0.28
CA VAL A 2 19.08 -19.50 -0.78
C VAL A 2 18.36 -20.49 0.14
N GLY A 3 19.07 -21.44 0.76
CA GLY A 3 18.45 -22.39 1.70
C GLY A 3 17.84 -21.75 2.96
N ILE A 4 18.40 -20.63 3.43
CA ILE A 4 17.85 -19.88 4.57
C ILE A 4 16.55 -19.18 4.17
N LEU A 5 16.50 -18.60 2.97
CA LEU A 5 15.28 -17.98 2.42
C LEU A 5 14.16 -19.00 2.25
N VAL A 6 14.48 -20.19 1.74
CA VAL A 6 13.50 -21.27 1.57
C VAL A 6 13.01 -21.81 2.91
N ALA A 7 13.90 -21.96 3.90
CA ALA A 7 13.51 -22.37 5.25
C ALA A 7 12.61 -21.33 5.95
N PHE A 8 12.92 -20.03 5.79
CA PHE A 8 12.10 -18.94 6.32
C PHE A 8 10.72 -18.88 5.64
N LEU A 9 10.68 -19.03 4.32
CA LEU A 9 9.44 -19.05 3.56
C LEU A 9 8.59 -20.28 3.91
N GLY A 10 9.24 -21.44 4.09
CA GLY A 10 8.61 -22.67 4.58
C GLY A 10 8.05 -22.52 5.99
N TYR A 11 8.76 -21.83 6.90
CA TYR A 11 8.28 -21.54 8.25
C TYR A 11 7.04 -20.60 8.25
N ILE A 12 7.03 -19.60 7.36
CA ILE A 12 5.89 -18.69 7.18
C ILE A 12 4.67 -19.44 6.61
N PHE A 13 4.87 -20.33 5.63
CA PHE A 13 3.79 -21.17 5.12
C PHE A 13 3.33 -22.23 6.13
N TYR A 14 4.24 -22.85 6.88
CA TYR A 14 3.92 -23.82 7.93
C TYR A 14 3.12 -23.19 9.08
N THR A 15 3.40 -21.92 9.38
CA THR A 15 2.60 -21.15 10.35
C THR A 15 1.26 -20.67 9.80
N SER A 16 0.99 -20.82 8.49
CA SER A 16 -0.32 -20.69 7.80
C SER A 16 -1.27 -19.67 8.43
N GLY A 17 -0.78 -18.50 8.83
CA GLY A 17 -1.60 -17.44 9.40
C GLY A 17 -2.27 -17.71 10.76
N GLY A 18 -1.94 -18.80 11.48
CA GLY A 18 -2.41 -19.15 12.85
C GLY A 18 -3.60 -18.35 13.42
N LYS A 19 -3.41 -17.67 14.56
CA LYS A 19 -4.44 -16.85 15.24
C LYS A 19 -4.99 -15.70 14.38
N ILE A 20 -4.31 -15.31 13.30
CA ILE A 20 -4.72 -14.24 12.40
C ILE A 20 -5.87 -14.70 11.50
N GLN A 21 -5.95 -15.98 11.14
CA GLN A 21 -7.06 -16.53 10.36
C GLN A 21 -8.36 -16.56 11.17
N ASP A 22 -8.29 -16.87 12.46
CA ASP A 22 -9.45 -16.82 13.38
C ASP A 22 -9.90 -15.38 13.68
N ILE A 23 -8.98 -14.41 13.72
CA ILE A 23 -9.30 -12.98 13.85
C ILE A 23 -9.98 -12.45 12.58
N VAL A 24 -9.60 -12.94 11.40
CA VAL A 24 -10.20 -12.56 10.12
C VAL A 24 -11.57 -13.23 9.92
N LEU A 25 -11.75 -14.48 10.36
CA LEU A 25 -13.05 -15.18 10.33
C LEU A 25 -14.05 -14.65 11.36
N SER A 26 -13.60 -14.24 12.55
CA SER A 26 -14.46 -13.70 13.64
C SER A 26 -14.93 -12.26 13.41
N LYS A 27 -14.39 -11.57 12.40
CA LYS A 27 -14.84 -10.23 11.98
C LYS A 27 -15.67 -10.32 10.70
N THR A 28 -16.77 -11.06 10.77
CA THR A 28 -17.84 -10.94 9.77
C THR A 28 -18.51 -9.57 9.91
N GLY A 29 -17.92 -8.58 9.28
CA GLY A 29 -18.60 -7.38 8.80
C GLY A 29 -18.60 -7.45 7.28
N THR A 30 -19.61 -8.08 6.69
CA THR A 30 -19.84 -8.19 5.23
C THR A 30 -19.78 -6.84 4.49
N ARG A 31 -19.85 -5.72 5.22
CA ARG A 31 -19.62 -4.35 4.72
C ARG A 31 -18.16 -4.04 4.41
N TYR A 32 -17.19 -4.52 5.20
CA TYR A 32 -15.77 -4.16 5.03
C TYR A 32 -15.08 -4.97 3.93
N ILE A 33 -15.47 -6.24 3.75
CA ILE A 33 -14.90 -7.10 2.69
C ILE A 33 -15.28 -6.61 1.28
N ARG A 34 -16.52 -6.12 1.10
CA ARG A 34 -17.00 -5.60 -0.19
C ARG A 34 -16.29 -4.30 -0.56
N SER A 35 -16.15 -3.37 0.39
CA SER A 35 -15.40 -2.13 0.16
C SER A 35 -13.92 -2.40 -0.10
N ALA A 36 -13.31 -3.35 0.60
CA ALA A 36 -11.92 -3.76 0.36
C ALA A 36 -11.73 -4.37 -1.04
N ALA A 37 -12.69 -5.18 -1.51
CA ALA A 37 -12.66 -5.75 -2.86
C ALA A 37 -12.78 -4.68 -3.95
N ILE A 38 -13.64 -3.66 -3.77
CA ILE A 38 -13.79 -2.55 -4.74
C ILE A 38 -12.49 -1.74 -4.83
N ILE A 39 -11.83 -1.50 -3.69
CA ILE A 39 -10.56 -0.79 -3.64
C ILE A 39 -9.44 -1.60 -4.33
N ASN A 40 -9.34 -2.91 -4.05
CA ASN A 40 -8.40 -3.80 -4.74
C ASN A 40 -8.69 -3.92 -6.24
N PHE A 41 -9.96 -3.90 -6.64
CA PHE A 41 -10.34 -3.93 -8.05
C PHE A 41 -9.92 -2.64 -8.77
N ALA A 42 -10.13 -1.48 -8.15
CA ALA A 42 -9.65 -0.20 -8.67
C ALA A 42 -8.11 -0.17 -8.80
N PHE A 43 -7.39 -0.73 -7.83
CA PHE A 43 -5.93 -0.91 -7.92
C PHE A 43 -5.50 -1.71 -9.14
N ALA A 44 -6.12 -2.88 -9.31
CA ALA A 44 -5.83 -3.78 -10.42
C ALA A 44 -6.16 -3.13 -11.76
N ALA A 45 -7.26 -2.38 -11.85
CA ALA A 45 -7.65 -1.66 -13.05
C ALA A 45 -6.65 -0.54 -13.43
N ILE A 46 -6.20 0.25 -12.45
CA ILE A 46 -5.22 1.33 -12.69
C ILE A 46 -3.88 0.72 -13.11
N LEU A 47 -3.40 -0.31 -12.42
CA LEU A 47 -2.16 -0.99 -12.79
C LEU A 47 -2.25 -1.62 -14.18
N TYR A 48 -3.35 -2.29 -14.49
CA TYR A 48 -3.57 -2.90 -15.80
C TYR A 48 -3.54 -1.85 -16.92
N PHE A 49 -4.20 -0.71 -16.72
CA PHE A 49 -4.22 0.37 -17.70
C PHE A 49 -2.83 0.96 -17.98
N PHE A 50 -2.02 1.20 -16.95
CA PHE A 50 -0.72 1.84 -17.15
C PHE A 50 0.41 0.86 -17.48
N LYS A 51 0.33 -0.38 -17.00
CA LYS A 51 1.34 -1.41 -17.26
C LYS A 51 1.19 -2.02 -18.65
N GLU A 52 -0.04 -2.39 -19.04
CA GLU A 52 -0.26 -3.20 -20.24
C GLU A 52 -0.52 -2.36 -21.50
N LEU A 53 -1.22 -1.22 -21.38
CA LEU A 53 -1.56 -0.39 -22.55
C LEU A 53 -0.51 0.67 -22.87
N ASN A 54 0.25 1.13 -21.87
CA ASN A 54 1.15 2.29 -22.04
C ASN A 54 2.64 1.93 -21.97
N GLY A 55 3.03 0.76 -21.44
CA GLY A 55 4.45 0.34 -21.35
C GLY A 55 5.34 1.25 -20.50
N ILE A 56 4.77 2.22 -19.78
CA ILE A 56 5.51 3.16 -18.94
C ILE A 56 5.78 2.50 -17.59
N PRO A 57 7.03 2.49 -17.10
CA PRO A 57 7.33 1.96 -15.77
C PRO A 57 6.55 2.73 -14.72
N MET A 58 5.61 2.04 -14.07
CA MET A 58 4.71 2.62 -13.08
C MET A 58 5.29 2.49 -11.67
N SER A 59 5.26 3.57 -10.90
CA SER A 59 5.61 3.54 -9.49
C SER A 59 4.45 3.02 -8.65
N THR A 60 4.51 1.73 -8.38
CA THR A 60 3.54 0.98 -7.56
C THR A 60 3.39 1.56 -6.15
N THR A 61 4.39 2.29 -5.65
CA THR A 61 4.35 2.98 -4.34
C THR A 61 3.36 4.15 -4.32
N PHE A 62 3.31 4.97 -5.38
CA PHE A 62 2.38 6.10 -5.44
C PHE A 62 0.93 5.64 -5.60
N VAL A 63 0.72 4.63 -6.45
CA VAL A 63 -0.61 4.05 -6.64
C VAL A 63 -1.10 3.42 -5.34
N PHE A 64 -0.22 2.73 -4.62
CA PHE A 64 -0.53 2.15 -3.32
C PHE A 64 -0.84 3.21 -2.24
N CYS A 65 -0.05 4.28 -2.15
CA CYS A 65 -0.32 5.40 -1.25
C CYS A 65 -1.64 6.10 -1.55
N GLY A 66 -1.94 6.37 -2.84
CA GLY A 66 -3.21 6.96 -3.24
C GLY A 66 -4.41 6.07 -2.92
N LEU A 67 -4.23 4.76 -2.98
CA LEU A 67 -5.25 3.79 -2.60
C LEU A 67 -5.47 3.72 -1.09
N LEU A 68 -4.41 3.72 -0.29
CA LEU A 68 -4.52 3.83 1.17
C LEU A 68 -5.24 5.12 1.56
N ALA A 69 -4.91 6.23 0.91
CA ALA A 69 -5.63 7.50 1.07
C ALA A 69 -7.12 7.37 0.73
N GLY A 70 -7.44 6.75 -0.41
CA GLY A 70 -8.81 6.51 -0.85
C GLY A 70 -9.60 5.67 0.15
N ARG A 71 -8.99 4.64 0.75
CA ARG A 71 -9.61 3.82 1.80
C ARG A 71 -9.95 4.63 3.05
N GLU A 72 -8.98 5.39 3.55
CA GLU A 72 -9.15 6.20 4.76
C GLU A 72 -10.17 7.33 4.55
N LEU A 73 -10.20 7.92 3.34
CA LEU A 73 -11.20 8.90 2.93
C LEU A 73 -12.59 8.29 2.80
N ALA A 74 -12.71 7.07 2.26
CA ALA A 74 -14.00 6.36 2.12
C ALA A 74 -14.61 6.01 3.50
N ILE A 75 -13.79 5.53 4.44
CA ILE A 75 -14.23 5.25 5.82
C ILE A 75 -14.67 6.54 6.52
N SER A 76 -13.87 7.60 6.36
CA SER A 76 -14.20 8.93 6.90
C SER A 76 -15.40 9.59 6.21
N TYR A 77 -15.77 9.15 4.99
CA TYR A 77 -16.98 9.60 4.30
C TYR A 77 -18.22 8.89 4.84
N GLN A 78 -18.09 7.61 5.18
CA GLN A 78 -19.19 6.80 5.72
C GLN A 78 -19.51 7.11 7.19
N HIS A 79 -18.51 7.49 7.98
CA HIS A 79 -18.72 8.06 9.32
C HIS A 79 -18.79 9.59 9.19
N LYS A 80 -20.00 10.15 9.31
CA LYS A 80 -20.37 11.58 9.09
C LYS A 80 -19.70 12.62 10.02
N THR A 81 -18.48 12.40 10.51
CA THR A 81 -17.77 13.32 11.39
C THR A 81 -16.71 14.07 10.59
N ARG A 82 -17.08 15.25 10.07
CA ARG A 82 -16.24 16.16 9.26
C ARG A 82 -14.85 16.44 9.87
N GLN A 83 -14.72 16.28 11.19
CA GLN A 83 -13.50 16.43 11.99
C GLN A 83 -12.44 15.35 11.70
N GLN A 84 -12.84 14.09 11.42
CA GLN A 84 -11.87 13.01 11.17
C GLN A 84 -11.19 13.13 9.80
N LYS A 85 -11.91 13.56 8.77
CA LYS A 85 -11.33 13.82 7.43
C LYS A 85 -10.20 14.86 7.47
N ALA A 86 -10.38 15.91 8.28
CA ALA A 86 -9.42 17.01 8.40
C ALA A 86 -8.15 16.62 9.19
N ILE A 87 -8.19 15.54 9.96
CA ILE A 87 -7.03 15.04 10.74
C ILE A 87 -6.31 13.92 9.98
N VAL A 88 -7.05 13.04 9.31
CA VAL A 88 -6.49 11.91 8.58
C VAL A 88 -5.74 12.34 7.32
N PHE A 89 -6.24 13.35 6.61
CA PHE A 89 -5.59 13.88 5.39
C PHE A 89 -4.21 14.51 5.64
N PRO A 90 -3.99 15.40 6.63
CA PRO A 90 -2.66 15.94 6.92
C PRO A 90 -1.72 14.89 7.53
N MET A 91 -2.22 13.95 8.33
CA MET A 91 -1.39 12.85 8.85
C MET A 91 -0.84 11.98 7.71
N LEU A 92 -1.71 11.60 6.77
CA LEU A 92 -1.33 10.81 5.61
C LEU A 92 -0.41 11.57 4.65
N THR A 93 -0.70 12.85 4.40
CA THR A 93 0.13 13.70 3.54
C THR A 93 1.52 13.92 4.15
N SER A 94 1.60 14.07 5.47
CA SER A 94 2.87 14.21 6.19
C SER A 94 3.74 12.95 6.06
N ASP A 95 3.16 11.76 6.20
CA ASP A 95 3.91 10.51 6.04
C ASP A 95 4.31 10.24 4.58
N PHE A 96 3.44 10.61 3.63
CA PHE A 96 3.76 10.58 2.21
C PHE A 96 4.91 11.54 1.84
N MET A 97 4.92 12.74 2.41
CA MET A 97 5.99 13.72 2.18
C MET A 97 7.34 13.24 2.71
N LYS A 98 7.37 12.55 3.86
CA LYS A 98 8.60 11.91 4.38
C LYS A 98 9.10 10.82 3.44
N LEU A 99 8.21 9.98 2.91
CA LEU A 99 8.55 8.96 1.91
C LEU A 99 9.10 9.58 0.62
N MET A 100 8.51 10.69 0.17
CA MET A 100 8.96 11.44 -1.01
C MET A 100 10.34 12.06 -0.85
N LEU A 101 10.61 12.65 0.31
CA LEU A 101 11.95 13.15 0.63
C LEU A 101 12.97 12.00 0.62
N GLY A 102 12.63 10.84 1.20
CA GLY A 102 13.51 9.67 1.16
C GLY A 102 13.84 9.21 -0.26
N LEU A 103 12.85 9.15 -1.16
CA LEU A 103 13.06 8.81 -2.56
C LEU A 103 13.93 9.87 -3.27
N ALA A 104 13.65 11.15 -3.07
CA ALA A 104 14.40 12.24 -3.67
C ALA A 104 15.87 12.24 -3.22
N ILE A 105 16.12 12.02 -1.93
CA ILE A 105 17.48 11.89 -1.38
C ILE A 105 18.19 10.66 -1.97
N SER A 106 17.50 9.51 -2.07
CA SER A 106 18.09 8.30 -2.65
C SER A 106 18.49 8.49 -4.11
N ILE A 107 17.65 9.16 -4.91
CA ILE A 107 17.97 9.46 -6.31
C ILE A 107 19.13 10.45 -6.38
N GLY A 108 19.15 11.48 -5.54
CA GLY A 108 20.22 12.47 -5.47
C GLY A 108 21.58 11.85 -5.15
N ILE A 109 21.63 10.94 -4.17
CA ILE A 109 22.86 10.20 -3.83
C ILE A 109 23.29 9.28 -4.98
N ALA A 110 22.35 8.55 -5.59
CA ALA A 110 22.65 7.68 -6.72
C ALA A 110 23.20 8.47 -7.92
N PHE A 111 22.63 9.64 -8.20
CA PHE A 111 23.09 10.51 -9.29
C PHE A 111 24.47 11.12 -9.01
N LEU A 112 24.72 11.56 -7.77
CA LEU A 112 26.02 12.05 -7.34
C LEU A 112 27.10 10.96 -7.44
N ALA A 113 26.79 9.75 -6.96
CA ALA A 113 27.67 8.60 -7.05
C ALA A 113 27.96 8.19 -8.49
N ALA A 114 26.96 8.26 -9.38
CA ALA A 114 27.13 7.98 -10.81
C ALA A 114 27.95 9.05 -11.55
N HIS A 115 27.92 10.31 -11.09
CA HIS A 115 28.73 11.38 -11.68
C HIS A 115 30.18 11.40 -11.15
N PHE A 116 30.43 10.84 -9.96
CA PHE A 116 31.76 10.70 -9.35
C PHE A 116 32.46 9.36 -9.68
N SER A 117 31.81 8.45 -10.40
CA SER A 117 32.38 7.21 -10.96
C SER A 117 32.79 7.39 -12.42
#